data_AF-A0A2P4PDY6-F1
#
_entry.id   AF-A0A2P4PDY6-F1
#
_cell.length_a   1.000
_cell.length_b   1.000
_cell.length_c   1.000
_cell.angle_alpha   90.00
_cell.angle_beta   90.00
_cell.angle_gamma   90.00
#
_symmetry.space_group_name_H-M   'P 1'
#
loop_
_entity.id
_entity.type
_entity.pdbx_description
1 polymer ?
#
loop_
_entity_poly.entity_id
_entity_poly.type
_entity_poly.pdbx_seq_one_letter_code
_entity_poly.pdbx_strand_id
1 'polypeptide(L)'
;MNTTNKNLIRQIFDFDNTEEKDLLNFQDDLKKVAISFNLNGSIEEKWSFFKNNLLKIKQQHIRSKEIIKLSFERLALNWKHYNNYLKHLVKRHSIDEVNSTYLLLQHRLSRFLIGQYVKELNEIYDNKHCADLADNQRRMIDNITENEMKKIFIDRVLIDNEYGNSILVTDENKIKDITKDYFQNAADSKNRTIEDLQEWSDEYEPIRSINELIYNNCLEPITDDEWNIVIKDLPIKKAVGPTGIAYDEIKKALLEFNQLLRNIIDEVLRTQIMPKDWKLANIYLIPKPKP
;
A
#
# COMPACT_ATOMS: atom_id res chain seq x y z
N MET A 1 -0.82 24.81 -20.71
CA MET A 1 -0.72 23.83 -19.61
C MET A 1 0.08 22.64 -20.12
N ASN A 2 1.39 22.63 -19.85
CA ASN A 2 2.27 21.51 -20.16
C ASN A 2 2.07 20.44 -19.09
N THR A 3 1.11 19.55 -19.28
CA THR A 3 1.11 18.25 -18.60
C THR A 3 2.17 17.42 -19.29
N THR A 4 3.41 17.55 -18.81
CA THR A 4 4.48 16.62 -19.15
C THR A 4 3.97 15.23 -18.79
N ASN A 5 3.62 14.45 -19.82
CA ASN A 5 3.48 13.00 -19.74
C ASN A 5 4.87 12.45 -19.34
N LYS A 6 5.23 12.62 -18.07
CA LYS A 6 6.32 11.87 -17.45
C LYS A 6 5.79 10.45 -17.46
N ASN A 7 6.23 9.67 -18.44
CA ASN A 7 6.17 8.21 -18.35
C ASN A 7 6.57 7.87 -16.91
N LEU A 8 5.67 7.24 -16.15
CA LEU A 8 5.98 6.70 -14.84
C LEU A 8 6.97 5.55 -15.06
N ILE A 9 8.25 5.89 -15.20
CA ILE A 9 9.34 4.93 -15.31
C ILE A 9 9.48 4.32 -13.92
N ARG A 10 9.03 3.07 -13.78
CA ARG A 10 9.33 2.27 -12.60
C ARG A 10 10.54 1.41 -12.92
N GLN A 11 11.61 1.57 -12.15
CA GLN A 11 12.76 0.66 -12.20
C GLN A 11 12.44 -0.57 -11.35
N ILE A 12 12.54 -1.75 -11.95
CA ILE A 12 12.43 -3.04 -11.25
C ILE A 12 13.79 -3.73 -11.33
N PHE A 13 14.31 -4.17 -10.19
CA PHE A 13 15.56 -4.91 -10.10
C PHE A 13 15.31 -6.40 -10.39
N ASP A 14 16.16 -6.97 -11.23
CA ASP A 14 16.02 -8.31 -11.79
C ASP A 14 17.29 -9.13 -11.53
N PHE A 15 17.31 -9.75 -10.36
CA PHE A 15 18.40 -10.61 -9.92
C PHE A 15 18.54 -11.87 -10.79
N ASP A 16 17.47 -12.37 -11.40
CA ASP A 16 17.50 -13.63 -12.15
C ASP A 16 18.18 -13.44 -13.52
N ASN A 17 18.17 -12.21 -14.05
CA ASN A 17 18.83 -11.82 -15.29
C ASN A 17 20.09 -10.96 -15.08
N THR A 18 20.61 -10.90 -13.85
CA THR A 18 21.88 -10.23 -13.53
C THR A 18 23.04 -11.20 -13.75
N GLU A 19 24.19 -10.71 -14.25
CA GLU A 19 25.36 -11.55 -14.50
C GLU A 19 25.92 -12.11 -13.19
N GLU A 20 26.44 -13.35 -13.22
CA GLU A 20 26.98 -14.01 -12.03
C GLU A 20 28.11 -13.21 -11.37
N LYS A 21 28.95 -12.56 -12.18
CA LYS A 21 30.00 -11.66 -11.70
C LYS A 21 29.44 -10.48 -10.90
N ASP A 22 28.35 -9.89 -11.36
CA ASP A 22 27.74 -8.75 -10.68
C ASP A 22 26.99 -9.20 -9.41
N LEU A 23 26.39 -10.39 -9.42
CA LEU A 23 25.85 -11.01 -8.20
C LEU A 23 26.95 -11.27 -7.16
N LEU A 24 28.13 -11.72 -7.59
CA LEU A 24 29.27 -11.90 -6.69
C LEU A 24 29.77 -10.57 -6.13
N ASN A 25 29.89 -9.54 -6.97
CA ASN A 25 30.25 -8.19 -6.53
C ASN A 25 29.22 -7.61 -5.53
N PHE A 26 27.93 -7.88 -5.76
CA PHE A 26 26.86 -7.52 -4.83
C PHE A 26 27.07 -8.15 -3.45
N GLN A 27 27.38 -9.45 -3.39
CA GLN A 27 27.67 -10.14 -2.13
C GLN A 27 28.94 -9.59 -1.46
N ASP A 28 30.02 -9.40 -2.22
CA ASP A 28 31.30 -8.91 -1.70
C ASP A 28 31.20 -7.50 -1.12
N ASP A 29 30.47 -6.61 -1.77
CA ASP A 29 30.29 -5.24 -1.28
C ASP A 29 29.38 -5.18 -0.06
N LEU A 30 28.33 -6.03 0.01
CA LEU A 30 27.55 -6.20 1.24
C LEU A 30 28.44 -6.67 2.39
N LYS A 31 29.35 -7.63 2.14
CA LYS A 31 30.30 -8.13 3.13
C LYS A 31 31.22 -7.04 3.65
N LYS A 32 31.81 -6.24 2.74
CA LYS A 32 32.70 -5.12 3.11
C LYS A 32 31.99 -4.09 3.97
N VAL A 33 30.75 -3.77 3.62
CA VAL A 33 29.96 -2.78 4.37
C VAL A 33 29.50 -3.33 5.71
N ALA A 34 29.15 -4.62 5.82
CA ALA A 34 28.72 -5.20 7.09
C ALA A 34 29.77 -5.02 8.21
N ILE A 35 31.06 -5.00 7.86
CA ILE A 35 32.17 -4.79 8.82
C ILE A 35 32.14 -3.40 9.46
N SER A 36 31.61 -2.38 8.77
CA SER A 36 31.53 -1.01 9.31
C SER A 36 30.24 -0.73 10.08
N PHE A 37 29.42 -1.75 10.35
CA PHE A 37 28.19 -1.59 11.11
C PHE A 37 28.47 -1.21 12.57
N ASN A 38 27.88 -0.10 13.01
CA ASN A 38 28.01 0.38 14.39
C ASN A 38 26.92 -0.22 15.29
N LEU A 39 27.29 -1.20 16.11
CA LEU A 39 26.40 -1.84 17.09
C LEU A 39 25.91 -0.91 18.21
N ASN A 40 26.62 0.19 18.47
CA ASN A 40 26.27 1.13 19.55
C ASN A 40 25.43 2.32 19.06
N GLY A 41 25.14 2.39 17.75
CA GLY A 41 24.27 3.43 17.19
C GLY A 41 22.83 3.29 17.68
N SER A 42 22.08 4.37 17.56
CA SER A 42 20.62 4.33 17.74
C SER A 42 19.96 3.42 16.69
N ILE A 43 18.77 2.90 17.00
CA ILE A 43 17.97 2.08 16.06
C ILE A 43 17.77 2.79 14.72
N GLU A 44 17.57 4.11 14.72
CA GLU A 44 17.38 4.90 13.50
C GLU A 44 18.65 4.98 12.64
N GLU A 45 19.83 5.11 13.27
CA GLU A 45 21.12 5.11 12.58
C GLU A 45 21.44 3.73 12.00
N LYS A 46 21.21 2.67 12.79
CA LYS A 46 21.37 1.27 12.35
C LYS A 46 20.47 0.95 11.17
N TRP A 47 19.19 1.32 11.26
CA TRP A 47 18.22 1.16 10.18
C TRP A 47 18.63 1.96 8.93
N SER A 48 18.99 3.22 9.11
CA SER A 48 19.44 4.08 8.00
C SER A 48 20.68 3.52 7.31
N PHE A 49 21.64 3.01 8.08
CA PHE A 49 22.82 2.33 7.56
C PHE A 49 22.43 1.12 6.72
N PHE A 50 21.61 0.21 7.26
CA PHE A 50 21.18 -0.99 6.56
C PHE A 50 20.46 -0.64 5.25
N LYS A 51 19.44 0.22 5.34
CA LYS A 51 18.61 0.65 4.21
C LYS A 51 19.44 1.29 3.11
N ASN A 52 20.26 2.29 3.44
CA ASN A 52 20.97 3.08 2.45
C ASN A 52 22.03 2.26 1.73
N ASN A 53 22.74 1.39 2.45
CA ASN A 53 23.76 0.53 1.84
C ASN A 53 23.14 -0.54 0.95
N LEU A 54 22.05 -1.18 1.38
CA LEU A 54 21.36 -2.16 0.54
C LEU A 54 20.87 -1.52 -0.76
N LEU A 55 20.22 -0.36 -0.68
CA LEU A 55 19.73 0.37 -1.86
C LEU A 55 20.87 0.78 -2.80
N LYS A 56 21.97 1.31 -2.25
CA LYS A 56 23.13 1.74 -3.04
C LYS A 56 23.80 0.57 -3.76
N ILE A 57 24.11 -0.51 -3.05
CA ILE A 57 24.80 -1.68 -3.61
C ILE A 57 23.90 -2.39 -4.63
N LYS A 58 22.59 -2.48 -4.34
CA LYS A 58 21.59 -2.97 -5.31
C LYS A 58 21.60 -2.16 -6.60
N GLN A 59 21.58 -0.82 -6.51
CA GLN A 59 21.59 0.05 -7.68
C GLN A 59 22.86 -0.07 -8.53
N GLN A 60 23.99 -0.45 -7.92
CA GLN A 60 25.28 -0.58 -8.60
C GLN A 60 25.41 -1.89 -9.36
N HIS A 61 24.97 -3.00 -8.77
CA HIS A 61 25.29 -4.33 -9.28
C HIS A 61 24.09 -5.08 -9.85
N ILE A 62 22.87 -4.77 -9.42
CA ILE A 62 21.70 -5.53 -9.85
C ILE A 62 21.09 -4.88 -11.09
N ARG A 63 20.90 -5.69 -12.13
CA ARG A 63 20.29 -5.23 -13.37
C ARG A 63 18.90 -4.68 -13.08
N SER A 64 18.65 -3.45 -13.52
CA SER A 64 17.31 -2.87 -13.47
C SER A 64 16.67 -2.87 -14.85
N LYS A 65 15.35 -3.03 -14.88
CA LYS A 65 14.51 -2.85 -16.06
C LYS A 65 13.63 -1.64 -15.83
N GLU A 66 13.71 -0.69 -16.75
CA GLU A 66 12.78 0.43 -16.80
C GLU A 66 11.49 -0.02 -17.46
N ILE A 67 10.41 -0.05 -16.68
CA ILE A 67 9.07 -0.23 -17.25
C ILE A 67 8.62 1.12 -17.76
N ILE A 68 8.80 1.33 -19.06
CA ILE A 68 8.21 2.46 -19.77
C ILE A 68 6.74 2.13 -20.02
N LYS A 69 5.85 2.83 -19.32
CA LYS A 69 4.43 2.81 -19.66
C LYS A 69 4.23 3.57 -20.97
N LEU A 70 4.00 2.86 -22.07
CA LEU A 70 3.60 3.49 -23.34
C LEU A 70 2.21 4.10 -23.16
N SER A 71 2.06 5.38 -23.47
CA SER A 71 0.74 6.03 -23.48
C SER A 71 -0.18 5.40 -24.53
N PHE A 72 -1.46 5.29 -24.22
CA PHE A 72 -2.51 4.80 -25.13
C PHE A 72 -2.49 5.52 -26.47
N GLU A 73 -2.21 6.82 -26.49
CA GLU A 73 -2.10 7.61 -27.73
C GLU A 73 -1.05 7.02 -28.69
N ARG A 74 0.12 6.62 -28.16
CA ARG A 74 1.17 5.97 -28.97
C ARG A 74 0.74 4.59 -29.45
N LEU A 75 0.06 3.82 -28.60
CA LEU A 75 -0.47 2.50 -28.97
C LEU A 75 -1.57 2.59 -30.04
N ALA A 76 -2.47 3.58 -29.94
CA ALA A 76 -3.54 3.83 -30.89
C ALA A 76 -3.02 4.30 -32.26
N LEU A 77 -1.99 5.16 -32.28
CA LEU A 77 -1.31 5.59 -33.50
C LEU A 77 -0.64 4.40 -34.21
N ASN A 78 0.13 3.59 -33.47
CA ASN A 78 0.78 2.39 -34.01
C ASN A 78 -0.25 1.41 -34.60
N TRP A 79 -1.42 1.28 -33.96
CA TRP A 79 -2.52 0.46 -34.47
C TRP A 79 -3.08 0.98 -35.79
N LYS A 80 -3.30 2.29 -35.94
CA LYS A 80 -3.78 2.87 -37.20
C LYS A 80 -2.84 2.53 -38.35
N HIS A 81 -1.53 2.62 -38.14
CA HIS A 81 -0.51 2.27 -39.14
C HIS A 81 -0.50 0.77 -39.45
N TYR A 82 -0.49 -0.08 -38.42
CA TYR A 82 -0.46 -1.54 -38.58
C TYR A 82 -1.74 -2.08 -39.27
N ASN A 83 -2.91 -1.56 -38.91
CA ASN A 83 -4.17 -1.89 -39.57
C ASN A 83 -4.18 -1.52 -41.05
N ASN A 84 -3.65 -0.35 -41.39
CA ASN A 84 -3.57 0.08 -42.79
C ASN A 84 -2.67 -0.88 -43.57
N TYR A 85 -1.51 -1.26 -43.02
CA TYR A 85 -0.61 -2.24 -43.63
C TYR A 85 -1.28 -3.60 -43.86
N LEU A 86 -1.98 -4.15 -42.86
CA LEU A 86 -2.68 -5.43 -42.98
C LEU A 86 -3.86 -5.37 -43.97
N LYS A 87 -4.64 -4.29 -43.98
CA LYS A 87 -5.70 -4.08 -44.98
C LYS A 87 -5.14 -4.07 -46.41
N HIS A 88 -3.96 -3.47 -46.61
CA HIS A 88 -3.29 -3.45 -47.90
C HIS A 88 -2.79 -4.85 -48.32
N LEU A 89 -2.27 -5.64 -47.38
CA LEU A 89 -1.85 -7.03 -47.62
C LEU A 89 -3.01 -7.93 -48.02
N VAL A 90 -4.11 -7.88 -47.25
CA VAL A 90 -5.36 -8.63 -47.53
C VAL A 90 -5.93 -8.26 -48.90
N LYS A 91 -5.92 -6.97 -49.26
CA LYS A 91 -6.40 -6.51 -50.57
C LYS A 91 -5.55 -7.01 -51.75
N ARG A 92 -4.24 -7.24 -51.54
CA ARG A 92 -3.33 -7.74 -52.59
C ARG A 92 -3.41 -9.24 -52.78
N HIS A 93 -3.63 -9.99 -51.72
CA HIS A 93 -3.63 -11.44 -51.73
C HIS A 93 -4.98 -11.91 -51.22
N SER A 94 -5.91 -12.17 -52.14
CA SER A 94 -7.26 -12.69 -51.85
C SER A 94 -7.18 -14.17 -51.42
N ILE A 95 -6.49 -14.42 -50.30
CA ILE A 95 -6.20 -15.74 -49.74
C ILE A 95 -7.00 -15.88 -48.44
N ASP A 96 -7.83 -16.91 -48.34
CA ASP A 96 -8.73 -17.12 -47.20
C ASP A 96 -7.99 -17.33 -45.86
N GLU A 97 -6.77 -17.88 -45.91
CA GLU A 97 -5.87 -17.99 -44.75
C GLU A 97 -5.39 -16.62 -44.25
N VAL A 98 -5.17 -15.66 -45.16
CA VAL A 98 -4.77 -14.29 -44.82
C VAL A 98 -5.94 -13.51 -44.20
N ASN A 99 -7.17 -13.78 -44.66
CA ASN A 99 -8.38 -13.20 -44.10
C ASN A 99 -8.67 -13.68 -42.67
N SER A 100 -8.57 -15.00 -42.44
CA SER A 100 -8.81 -15.59 -41.12
C SER A 100 -7.74 -15.19 -40.09
N THR A 101 -6.46 -15.15 -40.49
CA THR A 101 -5.38 -14.64 -39.64
C THR A 101 -5.51 -13.14 -39.35
N TYR A 102 -5.96 -12.32 -40.32
CA TYR A 102 -6.26 -10.90 -40.11
C TYR A 102 -7.33 -10.69 -39.03
N LEU A 103 -8.46 -11.38 -39.11
CA LEU A 103 -9.54 -11.27 -38.12
C LEU A 103 -9.09 -11.70 -36.73
N LEU A 104 -8.33 -12.80 -36.62
CA LEU A 104 -7.77 -13.28 -35.35
C LEU A 104 -6.81 -12.26 -34.71
N LEU A 105 -5.89 -11.69 -35.50
CA LEU A 105 -4.97 -10.66 -35.03
C LEU A 105 -5.73 -9.38 -34.62
N GLN A 106 -6.74 -8.98 -35.38
CA GLN A 106 -7.58 -7.84 -35.07
C GLN A 106 -8.33 -8.02 -33.74
N HIS A 107 -8.92 -9.20 -33.50
CA HIS A 107 -9.59 -9.50 -32.25
C HIS A 107 -8.62 -9.55 -31.05
N ARG A 108 -7.47 -10.21 -31.19
CA ARG A 108 -6.45 -10.29 -30.12
C ARG A 108 -5.93 -8.91 -29.73
N LEU A 109 -5.61 -8.08 -30.72
CA LEU A 109 -5.10 -6.72 -30.49
C LEU A 109 -6.19 -5.78 -29.98
N SER A 110 -7.43 -5.88 -30.47
CA SER A 110 -8.57 -5.13 -29.93
C SER A 110 -8.78 -5.45 -28.44
N ARG A 111 -8.77 -6.74 -28.07
CA ARG A 111 -8.84 -7.17 -26.67
C ARG A 111 -7.68 -6.61 -25.83
N PHE A 112 -6.46 -6.60 -26.37
CA PHE A 112 -5.29 -6.01 -25.71
C PHE A 112 -5.41 -4.49 -25.52
N LEU A 113 -5.82 -3.76 -26.56
CA LEU A 113 -6.01 -2.30 -26.53
C LEU A 113 -7.11 -1.88 -25.57
N ILE A 114 -8.26 -2.59 -25.57
CA ILE A 114 -9.34 -2.38 -24.60
C ILE A 114 -8.82 -2.64 -23.18
N GLY A 115 -8.07 -3.73 -22.97
CA GLY A 115 -7.44 -4.02 -21.70
C GLY A 115 -6.49 -2.92 -21.22
N GLN A 116 -5.71 -2.33 -22.13
CA GLN A 116 -4.84 -1.20 -21.79
C GLN A 116 -5.62 0.10 -21.53
N TYR A 117 -6.66 0.38 -22.30
CA TYR A 117 -7.52 1.54 -22.08
C TYR A 117 -8.20 1.49 -20.70
N VAL A 118 -8.75 0.32 -20.32
CA VAL A 118 -9.33 0.12 -18.98
C VAL A 118 -8.27 0.32 -17.89
N LYS A 119 -7.04 -0.17 -18.10
CA LYS A 119 -5.94 0.04 -17.15
C LYS A 119 -5.55 1.52 -17.00
N GLU A 120 -5.54 2.29 -18.09
CA GLU A 120 -5.27 3.73 -18.02
C GLU A 120 -6.40 4.51 -17.39
N LEU A 121 -7.66 4.19 -17.70
CA LEU A 121 -8.81 4.80 -17.03
C LEU A 121 -8.78 4.54 -15.53
N ASN A 122 -8.48 3.30 -15.13
CA ASN A 122 -8.33 2.96 -13.72
C ASN A 122 -7.17 3.74 -13.09
N GLU A 123 -6.02 3.88 -13.76
CA GLU A 123 -4.91 4.66 -13.22
C GLU A 123 -5.24 6.16 -13.12
N ILE A 124 -5.95 6.73 -14.09
CA ILE A 124 -6.42 8.12 -14.02
C ILE A 124 -7.37 8.29 -12.84
N TYR A 125 -8.28 7.33 -12.67
CA TYR A 125 -9.23 7.31 -11.55
C TYR A 125 -8.49 7.17 -10.21
N ASP A 126 -7.53 6.26 -10.11
CA ASP A 126 -6.68 6.05 -8.93
C ASP A 126 -5.85 7.29 -8.63
N ASN A 127 -5.24 7.92 -9.64
CA ASN A 127 -4.46 9.15 -9.47
C ASN A 127 -5.35 10.31 -9.00
N LYS A 128 -6.58 10.41 -9.52
CA LYS A 128 -7.55 11.42 -9.10
C LYS A 128 -7.99 11.20 -7.66
N HIS A 129 -8.18 9.95 -7.25
CA HIS A 129 -8.45 9.60 -5.85
C HIS A 129 -7.28 9.86 -4.93
N CYS A 130 -6.05 9.54 -5.36
CA CYS A 130 -4.84 9.87 -4.63
C CYS A 130 -4.61 11.38 -4.51
N ALA A 131 -5.03 12.17 -5.50
CA ALA A 131 -5.03 13.63 -5.39
C ALA A 131 -6.11 14.12 -4.41
N ASP A 132 -7.32 13.54 -4.47
CA ASP A 132 -8.41 13.86 -3.54
C ASP A 132 -8.02 13.57 -2.07
N LEU A 133 -7.17 12.56 -1.83
CA LEU A 133 -6.59 12.28 -0.50
C LEU A 133 -5.87 13.50 0.11
N ALA A 134 -5.17 14.28 -0.70
CA ALA A 134 -4.42 15.45 -0.26
C ALA A 134 -5.25 16.74 -0.35
N ASP A 135 -5.96 16.93 -1.47
CA ASP A 135 -6.55 18.21 -1.85
C ASP A 135 -8.06 18.29 -1.57
N ASN A 136 -8.76 17.15 -1.47
CA ASN A 136 -10.23 17.12 -1.33
C ASN A 136 -10.75 15.86 -0.62
N GLN A 137 -10.39 15.72 0.65
CA GLN A 137 -10.72 14.55 1.48
C GLN A 137 -12.22 14.27 1.54
N ARG A 138 -13.06 15.30 1.47
CA ARG A 138 -14.53 15.16 1.48
C ARG A 138 -15.02 14.39 0.25
N ARG A 139 -14.56 14.79 -0.95
CA ARG A 139 -14.94 14.08 -2.18
C ARG A 139 -14.45 12.63 -2.18
N MET A 140 -13.29 12.37 -1.59
CA MET A 140 -12.78 11.01 -1.41
C MET A 140 -13.73 10.17 -0.53
N ILE A 141 -14.11 10.69 0.65
CA ILE A 141 -15.04 10.01 1.58
C ILE A 141 -16.38 9.74 0.90
N ASP A 142 -16.93 10.74 0.20
CA ASP A 142 -18.20 10.61 -0.52
C ASP A 142 -18.13 9.51 -1.59
N ASN A 143 -17.03 9.45 -2.36
CA ASN A 143 -16.82 8.42 -3.38
C ASN A 143 -16.63 7.00 -2.78
N ILE A 144 -15.92 6.88 -1.66
CA ILE A 144 -15.63 5.58 -1.03
C ILE A 144 -16.87 4.99 -0.39
N THR A 145 -17.67 5.83 0.25
CA THR A 145 -18.84 5.38 1.01
C THR A 145 -20.04 5.12 0.11
N GLU A 146 -19.97 5.41 -1.20
CA GLU A 146 -21.08 5.41 -2.16
C GLU A 146 -22.35 6.09 -1.61
N ASN A 147 -22.16 6.99 -0.64
CA ASN A 147 -23.21 7.42 0.24
C ASN A 147 -23.78 8.73 -0.30
N GLU A 148 -25.06 8.73 -0.63
CA GLU A 148 -25.77 9.99 -0.81
C GLU A 148 -25.84 10.67 0.56
N MET A 149 -25.02 11.69 0.80
CA MET A 149 -25.09 12.48 2.03
C MET A 149 -26.49 13.10 2.17
N LYS A 150 -27.35 12.44 2.94
CA LYS A 150 -28.65 12.99 3.33
C LYS A 150 -28.41 14.07 4.36
N LYS A 151 -28.35 15.32 3.88
CA LYS A 151 -28.23 16.49 4.75
C LYS A 151 -29.55 16.66 5.50
N ILE A 152 -29.54 16.39 6.80
CA ILE A 152 -30.68 16.67 7.68
C ILE A 152 -30.64 18.18 7.98
N PHE A 153 -31.74 18.87 7.67
CA PHE A 153 -31.94 20.27 8.03
C PHE A 153 -32.89 20.31 9.24
N ILE A 154 -32.38 20.81 10.37
CA ILE A 154 -33.19 21.06 11.56
C ILE A 154 -33.57 22.54 11.52
N ASP A 155 -34.78 22.84 11.03
CA ASP A 155 -35.32 24.19 10.87
C ASP A 155 -36.34 24.57 11.95
N ARG A 156 -36.79 23.57 12.73
CA ARG A 156 -37.78 23.73 13.80
C ARG A 156 -37.50 22.75 14.93
N VAL A 157 -37.60 23.24 16.17
CA VAL A 157 -37.47 22.41 17.38
C VAL A 157 -38.69 22.65 18.27
N LEU A 158 -39.30 21.58 18.78
CA LEU A 158 -40.35 21.64 19.79
C LEU A 158 -39.71 21.44 21.17
N ILE A 159 -39.98 22.35 22.10
CA ILE A 159 -39.55 22.26 23.49
C ILE A 159 -40.80 22.23 24.37
N ASP A 160 -40.90 21.26 25.25
CA ASP A 160 -41.98 21.21 26.24
C ASP A 160 -41.60 22.05 27.46
N ASN A 161 -42.46 23.00 27.83
CA ASN A 161 -42.32 23.76 29.07
C ASN A 161 -42.71 22.91 30.28
N GLU A 162 -42.28 23.33 31.47
CA GLU A 162 -42.60 22.71 32.78
C GLU A 162 -44.11 22.56 33.05
N TYR A 163 -44.96 23.27 32.30
CA TYR A 163 -46.42 23.22 32.38
C TYR A 163 -47.08 22.30 31.33
N GLY A 164 -46.29 21.53 30.56
CA GLY A 164 -46.79 20.60 29.53
C GLY A 164 -47.20 21.26 28.21
N ASN A 165 -46.81 22.51 27.97
CA ASN A 165 -47.07 23.22 26.71
C ASN A 165 -45.84 23.16 25.80
N SER A 166 -46.02 22.72 24.56
CA SER A 166 -44.94 22.68 23.56
C SER A 166 -44.76 24.04 22.87
N ILE A 167 -43.57 24.63 22.96
CA ILE A 167 -43.16 25.84 22.24
C ILE A 167 -42.40 25.44 20.98
N LEU A 168 -42.86 25.95 19.83
CA LEU A 168 -42.15 25.82 18.56
C LEU A 168 -41.09 26.92 18.44
N VAL A 169 -39.81 26.52 18.37
CA VAL A 169 -38.69 27.42 18.13
C VAL A 169 -38.27 27.35 16.67
N THR A 170 -38.28 28.50 16.00
CA THR A 170 -37.88 28.67 14.60
C THR A 170 -36.67 29.58 14.41
N ASP A 171 -36.12 30.13 15.50
CA ASP A 171 -34.93 31.01 15.49
C ASP A 171 -33.67 30.16 15.33
N GLU A 172 -32.88 30.44 14.30
CA GLU A 172 -31.69 29.66 13.92
C GLU A 172 -30.64 29.57 15.05
N ASN A 173 -30.40 30.67 15.77
CA ASN A 173 -29.40 30.68 16.83
C ASN A 173 -29.86 29.83 18.02
N LYS A 174 -31.14 29.97 18.39
CA LYS A 174 -31.73 29.16 19.45
C LYS A 174 -31.77 27.67 19.09
N ILE A 175 -32.14 27.34 17.85
CA ILE A 175 -32.15 25.96 17.37
C ILE A 175 -30.76 25.34 17.48
N LYS A 176 -29.70 26.06 17.10
CA LYS A 176 -28.31 25.58 17.23
C LYS A 176 -27.95 25.28 18.68
N ASP A 177 -28.27 26.18 19.60
CA ASP A 177 -27.98 26.02 21.02
C ASP A 177 -28.73 24.82 21.61
N ILE A 178 -30.04 24.70 21.33
CA ILE A 178 -30.88 23.58 21.80
C ILE A 178 -30.42 22.25 21.20
N THR A 179 -30.11 22.23 19.90
CA THR A 179 -29.66 21.00 19.21
C THR A 179 -28.31 20.54 19.77
N LYS A 180 -27.39 21.49 20.02
CA LYS A 180 -26.09 21.19 20.62
C LYS A 180 -26.27 20.61 22.02
N ASP A 181 -27.06 21.25 22.87
CA ASP A 181 -27.32 20.77 24.23
C ASP A 181 -27.99 19.39 24.22
N TYR A 182 -29.01 19.20 23.38
CA TYR A 182 -29.65 17.90 23.20
C TYR A 182 -28.64 16.83 22.81
N PHE A 183 -27.87 16.98 21.72
CA PHE A 183 -26.94 15.91 21.29
C PHE A 183 -25.74 15.71 22.22
N GLN A 184 -25.34 16.73 23.00
CA GLN A 184 -24.34 16.57 24.05
C GLN A 184 -24.86 15.71 25.22
N ASN A 185 -26.16 15.75 25.48
CA ASN A 185 -26.80 15.07 26.61
C ASN A 185 -27.66 13.85 26.20
N ALA A 186 -27.97 13.67 24.91
CA ALA A 186 -28.92 12.67 24.40
C ALA A 186 -28.34 11.26 24.42
N ALA A 187 -27.03 11.14 24.20
CA ALA A 187 -26.32 9.94 24.57
C ALA A 187 -25.89 10.14 26.02
N ASP A 188 -26.36 9.28 26.93
CA ASP A 188 -25.81 9.12 28.29
C ASP A 188 -24.31 8.68 28.29
N SER A 189 -23.58 8.91 27.18
CA SER A 189 -22.15 8.71 27.06
C SER A 189 -21.41 9.78 27.84
N LYS A 190 -21.52 9.71 29.17
CA LYS A 190 -20.47 10.21 30.04
C LYS A 190 -19.25 9.34 29.76
N ASN A 191 -18.14 9.95 29.35
CA ASN A 191 -16.83 9.30 29.39
C ASN A 191 -16.56 8.96 30.86
N ARG A 192 -17.09 7.82 31.29
CA ARG A 192 -16.91 7.28 32.63
C ARG A 192 -15.58 6.54 32.61
N THR A 193 -14.69 6.89 33.52
CA THR A 193 -13.63 5.98 33.92
C THR A 193 -14.35 4.75 34.45
N ILE A 194 -14.19 3.60 33.79
CA ILE A 194 -14.70 2.34 34.33
C ILE A 194 -13.76 1.99 35.49
N GLU A 195 -14.15 2.35 36.71
CA GLU A 195 -13.34 2.09 37.91
C GLU A 195 -13.37 0.61 38.29
N ASP A 196 -14.49 -0.08 38.04
CA ASP A 196 -14.66 -1.51 38.29
C ASP A 196 -14.78 -2.30 36.98
N LEU A 197 -13.67 -2.92 36.59
CA LEU A 197 -13.64 -4.02 35.61
C LEU A 197 -13.98 -5.38 36.26
N GLN A 198 -14.50 -5.39 37.49
CA GLN A 198 -14.73 -6.61 38.27
C GLN A 198 -15.66 -7.60 37.54
N GLU A 199 -16.62 -7.11 36.75
CA GLU A 199 -17.49 -7.92 35.90
C GLU A 199 -16.72 -8.74 34.84
N TRP A 200 -15.56 -8.24 34.40
CA TRP A 200 -14.70 -8.91 33.42
C TRP A 200 -13.55 -9.69 34.05
N SER A 201 -13.42 -9.70 35.38
CA SER A 201 -12.29 -10.31 36.08
C SER A 201 -12.11 -11.77 35.65
N ASP A 202 -13.21 -12.52 35.56
CA ASP A 202 -13.21 -13.94 35.18
C ASP A 202 -12.76 -14.15 33.72
N GLU A 203 -13.07 -13.22 32.81
CA GLU A 203 -12.71 -13.30 31.38
C GLU A 203 -11.23 -12.98 31.14
N TYR A 204 -10.64 -12.14 32.01
CA TYR A 204 -9.22 -11.81 31.98
C TYR A 204 -8.37 -12.75 32.84
N GLU A 205 -8.97 -13.72 33.56
CA GLU A 205 -8.20 -14.76 34.23
C GLU A 205 -7.42 -15.60 33.21
N PRO A 206 -6.16 -15.96 33.50
CA PRO A 206 -5.43 -16.91 32.67
C PRO A 206 -6.22 -18.21 32.49
N ILE A 207 -6.40 -18.61 31.24
CA ILE A 207 -7.09 -19.85 30.91
C ILE A 207 -6.28 -21.01 31.51
N ARG A 208 -6.85 -21.71 32.51
CA ARG A 208 -6.17 -22.76 33.29
C ARG A 208 -5.62 -23.92 32.46
N SER A 209 -6.16 -24.16 31.27
CA SER A 209 -5.67 -25.20 30.35
C SER A 209 -4.41 -24.77 29.57
N ILE A 210 -4.09 -23.49 29.56
CA ILE A 210 -2.91 -22.94 28.90
C ILE A 210 -1.77 -22.93 29.92
N ASN A 211 -0.63 -23.47 29.52
CA ASN A 211 0.57 -23.46 30.34
C ASN A 211 1.05 -22.01 30.53
N GLU A 212 1.23 -21.55 31.76
CA GLU A 212 1.70 -20.19 32.06
C GLU A 212 3.06 -19.86 31.43
N LEU A 213 3.87 -20.88 31.13
CA LEU A 213 5.21 -20.75 30.57
C LEU A 213 5.22 -20.59 29.03
N ILE A 214 4.08 -20.63 28.33
CA ILE A 214 4.07 -20.57 26.84
C ILE A 214 4.69 -19.29 26.28
N TYR A 215 4.72 -18.21 27.07
CA TYR A 215 5.25 -16.91 26.65
C TYR A 215 6.64 -16.60 27.21
N ASN A 216 7.23 -17.49 28.02
CA ASN A 216 8.54 -17.25 28.63
C ASN A 216 9.63 -16.94 27.61
N ASN A 217 9.53 -17.55 26.44
CA ASN A 217 10.52 -17.41 25.37
C ASN A 217 10.19 -16.26 24.40
N CYS A 218 9.06 -15.56 24.56
CA CYS A 218 8.65 -14.49 23.63
C CYS A 218 9.56 -13.26 23.66
N LEU A 219 10.35 -13.10 24.72
CA LEU A 219 11.34 -12.03 24.87
C LEU A 219 12.78 -12.53 24.72
N GLU A 220 12.97 -13.81 24.42
CA GLU A 220 14.30 -14.33 24.08
C GLU A 220 14.76 -13.74 22.74
N PRO A 221 16.08 -13.52 22.57
CA PRO A 221 16.59 -13.04 21.32
C PRO A 221 16.26 -13.99 20.17
N ILE A 222 15.85 -13.45 19.03
CA ILE A 222 15.55 -14.24 17.82
C ILE A 222 16.76 -15.11 17.51
N THR A 223 16.62 -16.41 17.30
CA THR A 223 17.74 -17.32 16.97
C THR A 223 18.12 -17.29 15.48
N ASP A 224 19.31 -17.81 15.12
CA ASP A 224 19.71 -17.92 13.71
C ASP A 224 18.77 -18.86 12.92
N ASP A 225 18.33 -19.97 13.53
CA ASP A 225 17.46 -20.94 12.87
C ASP A 225 16.07 -20.36 12.59
N GLU A 226 15.47 -19.67 13.58
CA GLU A 226 14.20 -18.97 13.40
C GLU A 226 14.31 -17.91 12.31
N TRP A 227 15.38 -17.12 12.33
CA TRP A 227 15.61 -16.09 11.33
C TRP A 227 15.75 -16.70 9.92
N ASN A 228 16.52 -17.78 9.77
CA ASN A 228 16.70 -18.45 8.49
C ASN A 228 15.37 -19.02 7.94
N ILE A 229 14.50 -19.55 8.81
CA ILE A 229 13.15 -20.01 8.43
C ILE A 229 12.33 -18.82 7.92
N VAL A 230 12.30 -17.71 8.67
CA VAL A 230 11.57 -16.49 8.29
C VAL A 230 12.04 -15.98 6.93
N ILE A 231 13.37 -15.84 6.73
CA ILE A 231 13.94 -15.39 5.47
C ILE A 231 13.58 -16.33 4.32
N LYS A 232 13.62 -17.64 4.53
CA LYS A 232 13.24 -18.63 3.52
C LYS A 232 11.76 -18.51 3.13
N ASP A 233 10.89 -18.22 4.08
CA ASP A 233 9.43 -18.20 3.88
C ASP A 233 8.87 -16.84 3.43
N LEU A 234 9.71 -15.79 3.37
CA LEU A 234 9.25 -14.46 2.90
C LEU A 234 8.55 -14.57 1.52
N PRO A 235 7.41 -13.90 1.31
CA PRO A 235 6.73 -13.98 0.03
C PRO A 235 7.46 -13.19 -1.06
N ILE A 236 7.62 -13.79 -2.24
CA ILE A 236 8.30 -13.17 -3.39
C ILE A 236 7.30 -12.33 -4.21
N LYS A 237 7.77 -11.29 -4.91
CA LYS A 237 6.96 -10.43 -5.81
C LYS A 237 5.84 -9.65 -5.11
N LYS A 238 6.04 -9.28 -3.85
CA LYS A 238 5.13 -8.37 -3.13
C LYS A 238 5.40 -6.92 -3.47
N ALA A 239 4.38 -6.08 -3.25
CA ALA A 239 4.51 -4.64 -3.41
C ALA A 239 5.55 -4.10 -2.42
N VAL A 240 6.39 -3.21 -2.91
CA VAL A 240 7.45 -2.60 -2.12
C VAL A 240 6.89 -1.42 -1.32
N GLY A 241 7.29 -1.32 -0.05
CA GLY A 241 6.91 -0.20 0.81
C GLY A 241 7.61 1.11 0.42
N PRO A 242 7.38 2.20 1.17
CA PRO A 242 8.03 3.50 0.93
C PRO A 242 9.56 3.43 0.96
N THR A 243 10.13 2.44 1.63
CA THR A 243 11.57 2.22 1.78
C THR A 243 12.27 1.76 0.50
N GLY A 244 11.52 1.27 -0.50
CA GLY A 244 12.12 0.79 -1.75
C GLY A 244 12.84 -0.56 -1.64
N ILE A 245 12.67 -1.29 -0.53
CA ILE A 245 13.27 -2.61 -0.28
C ILE A 245 12.22 -3.72 -0.46
N ALA A 246 12.48 -4.66 -1.37
CA ALA A 246 11.62 -5.82 -1.60
C ALA A 246 12.04 -7.02 -0.74
N TYR A 247 11.10 -7.92 -0.42
CA TYR A 247 11.44 -9.17 0.27
C TYR A 247 12.45 -10.03 -0.50
N ASP A 248 12.35 -10.04 -1.83
CA ASP A 248 13.28 -10.72 -2.73
C ASP A 248 14.73 -10.25 -2.51
N GLU A 249 14.92 -8.96 -2.21
CA GLU A 249 16.23 -8.35 -1.97
C GLU A 249 16.79 -8.76 -0.61
N ILE A 250 15.94 -8.85 0.41
CA ILE A 250 16.33 -9.35 1.73
C ILE A 250 16.71 -10.83 1.62
N LYS A 251 15.92 -11.66 0.91
CA LYS A 251 16.25 -13.07 0.68
C LYS A 251 17.58 -13.28 -0.03
N LYS A 252 17.92 -12.40 -0.97
CA LYS A 252 19.12 -12.50 -1.81
C LYS A 252 20.34 -11.78 -1.21
N ALA A 253 20.15 -11.02 -0.13
CA ALA A 253 21.25 -10.38 0.58
C ALA A 253 22.15 -11.41 1.28
N LEU A 254 23.41 -11.03 1.45
CA LEU A 254 24.41 -11.83 2.16
C LEU A 254 23.95 -12.15 3.59
N LEU A 255 24.22 -13.36 4.06
CA LEU A 255 23.80 -13.82 5.40
C LEU A 255 24.27 -12.89 6.52
N GLU A 256 25.55 -12.51 6.53
CA GLU A 256 26.12 -11.60 7.53
C GLU A 256 25.46 -10.22 7.50
N PHE A 257 25.07 -9.75 6.31
CA PHE A 257 24.36 -8.48 6.17
C PHE A 257 22.91 -8.60 6.66
N ASN A 258 22.24 -9.72 6.38
CA ASN A 258 20.91 -10.03 6.90
C ASN A 258 20.87 -10.16 8.43
N GLN A 259 21.94 -10.65 9.06
CA GLN A 259 22.05 -10.68 10.51
C GLN A 259 22.00 -9.28 11.13
N LEU A 260 22.43 -8.23 10.42
CA LEU A 260 22.29 -6.85 10.88
C LEU A 260 20.80 -6.48 11.01
N LEU A 261 19.96 -6.91 10.07
CA LEU A 261 18.51 -6.69 10.13
C LEU A 261 17.88 -7.44 11.31
N ARG A 262 18.29 -8.69 11.55
CA ARG A 262 17.87 -9.48 12.72
C ARG A 262 18.19 -8.72 14.01
N ASN A 263 19.42 -8.24 14.16
CA ASN A 263 19.85 -7.50 15.35
C ASN A 263 19.04 -6.21 15.56
N ILE A 264 18.70 -5.50 14.48
CA ILE A 264 17.83 -4.32 14.55
C ILE A 264 16.44 -4.72 15.04
N ILE A 265 15.84 -5.77 14.49
CA ILE A 265 14.50 -6.24 14.89
C ILE A 265 14.51 -6.69 16.36
N ASP A 266 15.54 -7.43 16.77
CA ASP A 266 15.71 -7.88 18.15
C ASP A 266 15.76 -6.70 19.13
N GLU A 267 16.52 -5.66 18.78
CA GLU A 267 16.59 -4.43 19.58
C GLU A 267 15.26 -3.67 19.61
N VAL A 268 14.52 -3.64 18.50
CA VAL A 268 13.17 -3.05 18.42
C VAL A 268 12.21 -3.80 19.34
N LEU A 269 12.21 -5.14 19.34
CA LEU A 269 11.36 -5.95 20.21
C LEU A 269 11.71 -5.74 21.69
N ARG A 270 12.99 -5.63 22.03
CA ARG A 270 13.44 -5.40 23.40
C ARG A 270 13.14 -3.99 23.91
N THR A 271 13.33 -2.96 23.07
CA THR A 271 13.21 -1.55 23.48
C THR A 271 11.84 -0.94 23.19
N GLN A 272 11.04 -1.58 22.33
CA GLN A 272 9.76 -1.07 21.81
C GLN A 272 9.90 0.25 21.03
N ILE A 273 11.12 0.58 20.57
CA ILE A 273 11.40 1.78 19.79
C ILE A 273 11.50 1.40 18.31
N MET A 274 10.61 1.95 17.49
CA MET A 274 10.49 1.62 16.07
C MET A 274 11.17 2.68 15.17
N PRO A 275 11.90 2.29 14.10
CA PRO A 275 12.37 3.23 13.08
C PRO A 275 11.23 4.06 12.50
N LYS A 276 11.50 5.32 12.15
CA LYS A 276 10.46 6.22 11.61
C LYS A 276 9.86 5.71 10.30
N ASP A 277 10.69 5.16 9.41
CA ASP A 277 10.24 4.64 8.12
C ASP A 277 9.25 3.49 8.24
N TRP A 278 9.34 2.67 9.30
CA TRP A 278 8.47 1.50 9.48
C TRP A 278 7.05 1.90 9.88
N LYS A 279 6.84 3.18 10.23
CA LYS A 279 5.53 3.77 10.51
C LYS A 279 4.88 4.34 9.23
N LEU A 280 5.58 4.32 8.10
CA LEU A 280 5.09 4.83 6.82
C LEU A 280 4.52 3.69 5.97
N ALA A 281 3.42 3.97 5.27
CA ALA A 281 2.81 3.03 4.34
C ALA A 281 2.38 3.72 3.05
N ASN A 282 2.51 3.00 1.93
CA ASN A 282 1.90 3.42 0.68
C ASN A 282 0.44 2.96 0.68
N ILE A 283 -0.50 3.89 0.46
CA ILE A 283 -1.92 3.56 0.37
C ILE A 283 -2.28 3.38 -1.11
N TYR A 284 -2.74 2.18 -1.45
CA TYR A 284 -3.25 1.86 -2.78
C TYR A 284 -4.67 1.30 -2.65
N LEU A 285 -5.61 1.86 -3.41
CA LEU A 285 -6.94 1.28 -3.55
C LEU A 285 -6.83 0.05 -4.45
N ILE A 286 -7.29 -1.11 -3.96
CA ILE A 286 -7.31 -2.36 -4.74
C ILE A 286 -8.77 -2.74 -4.97
N PRO A 287 -9.29 -2.62 -6.21
CA PRO A 287 -10.66 -3.01 -6.51
C PRO A 287 -10.81 -4.51 -6.28
N LYS A 288 -11.81 -4.90 -5.48
CA LYS A 288 -12.13 -6.30 -5.25
C LYS A 288 -12.70 -6.92 -6.54
N PRO A 289 -12.35 -8.16 -6.88
CA PRO A 289 -13.01 -8.87 -7.98
C PRO A 289 -14.51 -9.00 -7.66
N LYS A 290 -15.35 -8.74 -8.65
CA LYS A 290 -16.80 -8.98 -8.52
C LYS A 290 -17.04 -10.50 -8.50
N PRO A 291 -17.95 -11.00 -7.65
CA PRO A 291 -18.32 -12.41 -7.61
C PRO A 291 -18.94 -12.88 -8.93
#